data_AF-A0A7J8EH63-F1
#
_entry.id   AF-A0A7J8EH63-F1
#
_cell.length_a   1.000
_cell.length_b   1.000
_cell.length_c   1.000
_cell.angle_alpha   90.00
_cell.angle_beta   90.00
_cell.angle_gamma   90.00
#
_symmetry.space_group_name_H-M   'P 1'
#
loop_
_entity.id
_entity.type
_entity.pdbx_description
1 polymer ?
#
loop_
_entity_poly.entity_id
_entity_poly.type
_entity_poly.pdbx_seq_one_letter_code
_entity_poly.pdbx_strand_id
1 'polypeptide(L)' 'MLDKEISQLISEGYSVDELEHHISQLHEYNDIKDVGQMLLGKLAVVRGVTTKELYPEFGLDMSD' A
#
# COMPACT_ATOMS: atom_id res chain seq x y z
N MET A 1 1.95 1.01 -35.57
CA MET A 1 1.18 -0.02 -34.84
C MET A 1 1.04 0.37 -33.37
N LEU A 2 2.13 0.73 -32.69
CA LEU A 2 2.08 1.27 -31.31
C LEU A 2 1.18 2.51 -31.14
N ASP A 3 1.26 3.50 -32.02
CA ASP A 3 0.45 4.74 -31.87
C ASP A 3 -1.07 4.48 -31.89
N LYS A 4 -1.49 3.42 -32.58
CA LYS A 4 -2.90 3.02 -32.65
C LYS A 4 -3.35 2.35 -31.35
N GLU A 5 -2.50 1.55 -30.72
CA GLU A 5 -2.75 0.91 -29.43
C GLU A 5 -2.79 1.96 -28.31
N ILE A 6 -1.86 2.92 -28.31
CA ILE A 6 -1.84 4.05 -27.36
C ILE A 6 -3.13 4.88 -27.49
N SER A 7 -3.54 5.18 -28.72
CA SER A 7 -4.78 5.94 -28.97
C SER A 7 -6.03 5.19 -28.50
N GLN A 8 -6.02 3.85 -28.59
CA GLN A 8 -7.13 3.03 -28.12
C GLN A 8 -7.23 3.05 -26.60
N LEU A 9 -6.11 2.88 -25.88
CA LEU A 9 -6.07 2.97 -24.42
C LEU A 9 -6.53 4.33 -23.89
N ILE A 10 -6.09 5.42 -24.54
CA ILE A 10 -6.54 6.78 -24.19
C ILE A 10 -8.05 6.93 -24.44
N SER A 11 -8.58 6.36 -25.53
CA SER A 11 -10.02 6.41 -25.83
C SER A 11 -10.88 5.57 -24.87
N GLU A 12 -10.30 4.53 -24.28
CA GLU A 12 -10.89 3.72 -23.21
C GLU A 12 -10.81 4.42 -21.83
N GLY A 13 -10.16 5.59 -21.77
CA GLY A 13 -10.08 6.45 -20.58
C GLY A 13 -8.82 6.25 -19.74
N TYR A 14 -7.86 5.44 -20.19
CA TYR A 14 -6.62 5.21 -19.46
C TYR A 14 -5.65 6.38 -19.67
N SER A 15 -5.29 7.06 -18.59
CA SER A 15 -4.27 8.11 -18.58
C SER A 15 -2.99 7.63 -17.89
N VAL A 16 -1.84 7.97 -18.48
CA VAL A 16 -0.52 7.73 -17.86
C VAL A 16 -0.38 8.55 -16.57
N ASP A 17 -0.95 9.76 -16.53
CA ASP A 17 -0.91 10.63 -15.35
C ASP A 17 -1.70 10.03 -14.18
N GLU A 18 -2.83 9.36 -14.47
CA GLU A 18 -3.60 8.64 -13.45
C GLU A 18 -2.79 7.45 -12.92
N LEU A 19 -2.08 6.72 -13.79
CA LEU A 19 -1.23 5.61 -13.37
C LEU A 19 -0.09 6.07 -12.46
N GLU A 20 0.61 7.15 -12.80
CA GLU A 20 1.67 7.74 -11.96
C GLU A 20 1.12 8.18 -10.61
N HIS A 21 -0.08 8.78 -10.58
CA HIS A 21 -0.75 9.16 -9.34
C HIS A 21 -1.02 7.94 -8.44
N HIS A 22 -1.56 6.86 -9.00
CA HIS A 22 -1.84 5.63 -8.24
C HIS A 22 -0.55 4.97 -7.73
N ILE A 23 0.52 4.97 -8.53
CA ILE A 23 1.84 4.47 -8.12
C ILE A 23 2.37 5.28 -6.93
N SER A 24 2.28 6.61 -7.00
CA SER A 24 2.69 7.49 -5.90
C SER A 24 1.92 7.20 -4.60
N GLN A 25 0.60 7.03 -4.70
CA GLN A 25 -0.24 6.71 -3.55
C GLN A 25 0.09 5.34 -2.93
N LEU A 26 0.41 4.34 -3.77
CA LEU A 26 0.85 3.02 -3.30
C LEU A 26 2.20 3.09 -2.56
N HIS A 27 3.13 3.92 -3.02
CA HIS A 27 4.40 4.13 -2.31
C HIS A 27 4.17 4.81 -0.96
N GLU A 28 3.38 5.88 -0.92
CA GLU A 28 3.04 6.56 0.33
C GLU A 28 2.33 5.63 1.33
N TYR A 29 1.39 4.81 0.86
CA TYR A 29 0.74 3.78 1.67
C TYR A 29 1.75 2.79 2.25
N ASN A 30 2.65 2.26 1.42
CA ASN A 30 3.66 1.30 1.86
C ASN A 30 4.63 1.92 2.89
N ASP A 31 5.06 3.16 2.69
CA ASP A 31 5.93 3.86 3.64
C ASP A 31 5.27 3.99 5.02
N ILE A 32 3.99 4.39 5.05
CA ILE A 32 3.22 4.49 6.31
C ILE A 32 3.04 3.12 6.95
N LYS A 33 2.68 2.10 6.16
CA LYS A 33 2.52 0.72 6.62
C LYS A 33 3.80 0.18 7.25
N ASP A 34 4.94 0.42 6.62
CA ASP A 34 6.25 -0.07 7.09
C ASP A 34 6.67 0.60 8.41
N VAL A 35 6.44 1.92 8.54
CA VAL A 35 6.64 2.62 9.81
C VAL A 35 5.72 2.06 10.90
N GLY A 36 4.45 1.82 10.58
CA GLY A 36 3.48 1.21 11.51
C GLY A 36 3.92 -0.18 11.99
N GLN A 37 4.32 -1.04 11.06
CA GLN A 37 4.82 -2.39 11.36
C GLN A 37 6.09 -2.36 12.21
N MET A 38 7.01 -1.43 11.93
CA MET A 38 8.22 -1.25 12.75
C MET A 38 7.88 -0.86 14.19
N LEU A 39 6.92 0.06 14.39
CA LEU A 39 6.48 0.48 15.72
C LEU A 39 5.78 -0.66 16.47
N LEU A 40 4.89 -1.39 15.79
CA LEU A 40 4.24 -2.58 16.35
C LEU A 40 5.26 -3.65 16.74
N GLY A 41 6.28 -3.89 15.92
CA GLY A 41 7.35 -4.83 16.24
C GLY A 41 8.13 -4.43 17.51
N LYS A 42 8.46 -3.14 17.66
CA LYS A 42 9.10 -2.64 18.89
C LYS A 42 8.19 -2.78 20.11
N LEU A 43 6.91 -2.48 19.97
CA LEU A 43 5.93 -2.61 21.04
C LEU A 43 5.74 -4.06 21.47
N ALA A 44 5.68 -4.98 20.51
CA ALA A 44 5.58 -6.42 20.74
C ALA A 44 6.75 -6.93 21.57
N VAL A 45 7.98 -6.51 21.25
CA VAL A 45 9.19 -6.83 22.04
C VAL A 45 9.09 -6.32 23.48
N VAL A 46 8.64 -5.07 23.68
CA VAL A 46 8.48 -4.51 25.04
C VAL A 46 7.43 -5.25 25.85
N ARG A 47 6.34 -5.69 25.21
CA ARG A 47 5.24 -6.40 25.86
C ARG A 47 5.45 -7.91 25.98
N GLY A 48 6.48 -8.47 25.34
CA GLY A 48 6.73 -9.92 25.32
C GLY A 48 5.67 -10.72 24.55
N VAL A 49 5.01 -10.09 23.57
CA VAL A 49 4.01 -10.71 22.70
C VAL A 49 4.49 -10.69 21.26
N THR A 50 3.79 -11.37 20.36
CA THR A 50 4.02 -11.30 18.91
C THR A 50 3.28 -10.09 18.31
N THR A 51 3.77 -9.57 17.19
CA THR A 51 3.12 -8.46 16.48
C THR A 51 1.67 -8.78 16.11
N LYS A 52 1.39 -10.03 15.73
CA LYS A 52 0.06 -10.52 15.37
C LYS A 52 -0.96 -10.41 16.51
N GLU A 53 -0.52 -10.60 17.75
CA GLU A 53 -1.39 -10.47 18.93
C GLU A 53 -1.82 -9.02 19.18
N LEU A 54 -1.08 -8.04 18.65
CA LEU A 54 -1.42 -6.62 18.77
C LEU A 54 -2.43 -6.14 17.72
N TYR A 55 -2.58 -6.84 16.59
CA TYR A 55 -3.41 -6.39 15.46
C TYR A 55 -4.86 -6.02 15.86
N PRO A 56 -5.57 -6.83 16.67
CA PRO A 56 -6.93 -6.48 17.09
C PRO A 56 -7.02 -5.20 17.94
N GLU A 57 -5.97 -4.86 18.70
CA GLU A 57 -5.94 -3.63 19.51
C GLU A 57 -5.90 -2.37 18.65
N PHE A 58 -5.33 -2.47 17.44
CA PHE A 58 -5.18 -1.37 16.49
C PHE A 58 -6.15 -1.46 15.31
N GLY A 59 -7.13 -2.38 15.35
CA GLY A 59 -8.12 -2.55 14.28
C GLY A 59 -7.54 -3.09 12.98
N LEU A 60 -6.42 -3.81 13.04
CA LEU A 60 -5.77 -4.43 11.88
C LEU A 60 -6.29 -5.85 11.65
N ASP A 61 -6.43 -6.23 10.39
CA ASP A 61 -6.66 -7.61 9.95
C ASP A 61 -5.38 -8.13 9.27
N MET A 62 -5.18 -9.45 9.31
CA MET A 62 -4.14 -10.13 8.53
C MET A 62 -4.56 -10.40 7.08
N SER A 63 -5.78 -10.02 6.69
CA SER A 63 -6.34 -10.31 5.37
C SER A 63 -6.08 -9.24 4.29
N ASP A 64 -5.36 -8.15 4.62
CA ASP A 64 -4.89 -7.15 3.66
C ASP A 64 -3.90 -7.72 2.62
#